data_AF-A0A953U7B3-F1
#
_entry.id   AF-A0A953U7B3-F1
#
_cell.length_a   1.000
_cell.length_b   1.000
_cell.length_c   1.000
_cell.angle_alpha   90.00
_cell.angle_beta   90.00
_cell.angle_gamma   90.00
#
_symmetry.space_group_name_H-M   'P 1'
#
loop_
_entity.id
_entity.type
_entity.pdbx_description
1 polymer ?
#
loop_
_entity_poly.entity_id
_entity_poly.type
_entity_poly.pdbx_seq_one_letter_code
_entity_poly.pdbx_strand_id
1 'polypeptide(L)'
;MKREQQIPYYASDGTSLGFRSEEAAQRLVAGGFVQASYGRKGHLKAIWSRRQDGSNPVETHAQAGTRYSFLQNLDNGQRCWKLRRVDGRDDDGTRVSTRGVFLQVVKDCMAP
;
A
#
# COMPACT_ATOMS: atom_id res chain seq x y z
N MET A 1 -28.70 21.42 2.35
CA MET A 1 -28.72 19.99 1.98
C MET A 1 -27.44 19.33 2.50
N LYS A 2 -27.54 18.38 3.44
CA LYS A 2 -26.42 17.48 3.74
C LYS A 2 -26.21 16.61 2.51
N ARG A 3 -25.01 16.60 1.93
CA ARG A 3 -24.68 15.61 0.90
C ARG A 3 -24.77 14.24 1.56
N GLU A 4 -25.53 13.33 0.98
CA GLU A 4 -25.54 11.94 1.42
C GLU A 4 -24.11 11.43 1.38
N GLN A 5 -23.62 10.92 2.51
CA GLN A 5 -22.26 10.40 2.58
C GLN A 5 -22.19 9.14 1.73
N GLN A 6 -21.53 9.28 0.58
CA GLN A 6 -21.27 8.20 -0.34
C GLN A 6 -19.92 7.56 0.01
N ILE A 7 -19.98 6.31 0.44
CA ILE A 7 -18.82 5.49 0.78
C ILE A 7 -18.32 4.81 -0.50
N PRO A 8 -17.06 5.04 -0.91
CA PRO A 8 -16.44 4.31 -2.01
C PRO A 8 -16.40 2.81 -1.73
N TYR A 9 -16.70 2.02 -2.75
CA TYR A 9 -16.61 0.57 -2.72
C TYR A 9 -15.56 0.08 -3.71
N TYR A 10 -14.60 -0.69 -3.22
CA TYR A 10 -13.53 -1.26 -4.02
C TYR A 10 -13.62 -2.79 -4.10
N ALA A 11 -13.16 -3.34 -5.21
CA ALA A 11 -12.80 -4.73 -5.33
C ALA A 11 -11.50 -5.03 -4.56
N SER A 12 -11.17 -6.30 -4.40
CA SER A 12 -10.01 -6.75 -3.63
C SER A 12 -8.64 -6.42 -4.24
N ASP A 13 -8.63 -6.03 -5.51
CA ASP A 13 -7.49 -5.56 -6.31
C ASP A 13 -7.37 -4.03 -6.31
N GLY A 14 -8.31 -3.33 -5.67
CA GLY A 14 -8.38 -1.86 -5.66
C GLY A 14 -9.19 -1.25 -6.80
N THR A 15 -9.81 -2.06 -7.66
CA THR A 15 -10.69 -1.54 -8.71
C THR A 15 -11.93 -0.88 -8.09
N SER A 16 -12.29 0.32 -8.55
CA SER A 16 -13.48 1.03 -8.06
C SER A 16 -14.75 0.35 -8.57
N LEU A 17 -15.64 -0.04 -7.66
CA LEU A 17 -16.98 -0.59 -7.93
C LEU A 17 -18.09 0.46 -7.73
N GLY A 18 -17.71 1.73 -7.63
CA GLY A 18 -18.59 2.87 -7.42
C GLY A 18 -18.78 3.21 -5.95
N PHE A 19 -19.97 3.71 -5.61
CA PHE A 19 -20.28 4.23 -4.28
C PHE A 19 -21.51 3.57 -3.67
N ARG A 20 -21.59 3.56 -2.35
CA ARG A 20 -22.73 3.09 -1.56
C ARG A 20 -23.14 4.14 -0.53
N SER A 21 -24.40 4.15 -0.13
CA SER A 21 -24.81 4.95 1.02
C SER A 21 -24.12 4.43 2.29
N GLU A 22 -23.94 5.31 3.27
CA GLU A 22 -23.37 4.94 4.56
C GLU A 22 -24.11 3.77 5.23
N GLU A 23 -25.44 3.78 5.21
CA GLU A 23 -26.26 2.69 5.76
C GLU A 23 -26.01 1.36 5.05
N ALA A 24 -25.96 1.36 3.72
CA ALA A 24 -25.70 0.15 2.94
C ALA A 24 -24.29 -0.38 3.21
N ALA A 25 -23.30 0.50 3.33
CA ALA A 25 -21.93 0.13 3.66
C ALA A 25 -21.84 -0.48 5.07
N GLN A 26 -22.51 0.11 6.07
CA GLN A 26 -22.56 -0.45 7.43
C GLN A 26 -23.22 -1.85 7.45
N ARG A 27 -24.30 -2.05 6.70
CA ARG A 27 -24.94 -3.38 6.59
C ARG A 27 -24.02 -4.42 5.96
N LEU A 28 -23.27 -4.05 4.91
CA LEU A 28 -22.30 -4.95 4.27
C LEU A 28 -21.15 -5.32 5.21
N VAL A 29 -20.67 -4.36 6.02
CA VAL A 29 -19.64 -4.58 7.03
C VAL A 29 -20.16 -5.50 8.14
N ALA A 30 -21.36 -5.23 8.66
CA ALA A 30 -21.99 -6.06 9.69
C ALA A 30 -22.25 -7.49 9.19
N GLY A 31 -22.60 -7.66 7.92
CA GLY A 31 -22.75 -8.96 7.27
C GLY A 31 -21.44 -9.68 6.94
N GLY A 32 -20.28 -9.05 7.18
CA GLY A 32 -18.97 -9.66 6.92
C GLY A 32 -18.61 -9.85 5.44
N PHE A 33 -19.38 -9.26 4.53
CA PHE A 33 -19.15 -9.37 3.08
C PHE A 33 -17.99 -8.50 2.60
N VAL A 34 -17.72 -7.41 3.32
CA VAL A 34 -16.70 -6.41 2.96
C VAL A 34 -15.84 -6.07 4.17
N GLN A 35 -14.59 -5.68 3.90
CA GLN A 35 -13.68 -5.11 4.88
C GLN A 35 -13.83 -3.59 4.92
N ALA A 36 -14.02 -3.02 6.11
CA ALA A 36 -14.09 -1.58 6.30
C ALA A 36 -12.70 -0.94 6.42
N SER A 37 -12.54 0.23 5.82
CA SER A 37 -11.41 1.14 6.07
C SER A 37 -11.91 2.35 6.85
N TYR A 38 -11.34 2.59 8.02
CA TYR A 38 -11.69 3.72 8.88
C TYR A 38 -10.63 4.82 8.80
N GLY A 39 -11.07 6.08 8.88
CA GLY A 39 -10.18 7.21 9.05
C GLY A 39 -9.65 7.31 10.49
N ARG A 40 -8.67 8.19 10.72
CA ARG A 40 -8.08 8.44 12.05
C ARG A 40 -9.12 8.75 13.14
N LYS A 41 -10.23 9.40 12.76
CA LYS A 41 -11.33 9.78 13.68
C LYS A 41 -12.45 8.73 13.76
N GLY A 42 -12.24 7.51 13.24
CA GLY A 42 -13.22 6.42 13.31
C GLY A 42 -14.38 6.51 12.33
N HIS A 43 -14.44 7.52 11.46
CA HIS A 43 -15.45 7.56 10.40
C HIS A 43 -15.14 6.53 9.31
N LEU A 44 -16.18 5.92 8.76
CA LEU A 44 -16.06 4.99 7.65
C LEU A 44 -15.56 5.75 6.41
N LYS A 45 -14.44 5.34 5.85
CA LYS A 45 -13.79 6.02 4.71
C LYS A 45 -14.04 5.30 3.39
N ALA A 46 -14.01 3.96 3.40
CA ALA A 46 -14.25 3.11 2.25
C ALA A 46 -14.58 1.68 2.70
N ILE A 47 -15.17 0.90 1.80
CA ILE A 47 -15.37 -0.54 1.95
C ILE A 47 -14.68 -1.30 0.82
N TRP A 48 -14.23 -2.52 1.11
CA TRP A 48 -13.45 -3.36 0.19
C TRP A 48 -14.02 -4.77 0.13
N SER A 49 -14.17 -5.30 -1.08
CA SER A 49 -14.55 -6.70 -1.28
C SER A 49 -13.49 -7.61 -0.66
N ARG A 50 -13.90 -8.62 0.10
CA ARG A 50 -12.97 -9.61 0.64
C ARG A 50 -12.34 -10.43 -0.47
N ARG A 51 -11.07 -10.79 -0.27
CA ARG A 51 -10.41 -11.81 -1.10
C ARG A 51 -10.90 -13.20 -0.69
N GLN A 52 -11.02 -14.10 -1.65
CA GLN A 52 -11.43 -15.49 -1.40
C GLN A 52 -10.43 -16.24 -0.52
N ASP A 53 -9.16 -15.84 -0.54
CA ASP A 53 -8.09 -16.38 0.30
C ASP A 53 -8.11 -15.87 1.76
N GLY A 54 -9.06 -14.99 2.11
CA GLY A 54 -9.17 -14.39 3.45
C GLY A 54 -8.12 -13.33 3.77
N SER A 55 -7.24 -12.99 2.82
CA SER A 55 -6.25 -11.94 3.00
C SER A 55 -6.91 -10.55 2.99
N ASN A 56 -6.33 -9.61 3.73
CA ASN A 56 -6.88 -8.27 3.89
C ASN A 56 -6.68 -7.46 2.59
N PRO A 57 -7.75 -6.99 1.92
CA PRO A 57 -7.63 -6.17 0.72
C PRO A 57 -7.11 -4.74 1.01
N VAL A 58 -7.18 -4.30 2.27
CA VAL A 58 -6.65 -3.01 2.69
C VAL A 58 -5.15 -3.17 2.94
N GLU A 59 -4.33 -2.68 2.02
CA GLU A 59 -2.89 -2.52 2.26
C GLU A 59 -2.70 -1.70 3.55
N THR A 60 -2.32 -2.39 4.62
CA THR A 60 -2.26 -1.80 5.97
C THR A 60 -0.95 -1.02 6.16
N HIS A 61 -0.02 -1.18 5.22
CA HIS A 61 1.24 -0.46 5.24
C HIS A 61 1.06 0.89 4.56
N ALA A 62 1.33 1.96 5.31
CA ALA A 62 1.72 3.22 4.70
C ALA A 62 2.86 2.90 3.72
N GLN A 63 2.65 3.21 2.43
CA GLN A 63 3.69 3.09 1.42
C GLN A 63 4.99 3.63 2.00
N ALA A 64 5.98 2.74 2.18
CA ALA A 64 7.30 3.08 2.71
C ALA A 64 8.04 4.10 1.82
N GLY A 65 7.43 4.50 0.71
CA GLY A 65 7.88 5.50 -0.21
C GLY A 65 6.86 5.78 -1.31
N THR A 66 7.01 6.94 -1.95
CA THR A 66 6.47 7.16 -3.30
C THR A 66 7.47 6.68 -4.35
N ARG A 67 7.16 6.85 -5.63
CA ARG A 67 8.11 6.59 -6.73
C ARG A 67 9.43 7.36 -6.58
N TYR A 68 9.40 8.52 -5.91
CA TYR A 68 10.53 9.46 -5.83
C TYR A 68 11.04 9.69 -4.41
N SER A 69 10.42 9.11 -3.39
CA SER A 69 10.82 9.30 -2.00
C SER A 69 10.58 8.05 -1.18
N PHE A 70 11.36 7.83 -0.13
CA PHE A 70 11.15 6.74 0.82
C PHE A 70 11.44 7.20 2.25
N LEU A 71 10.86 6.50 3.22
CA LEU A 71 11.08 6.75 4.63
C LEU A 71 12.42 6.11 5.04
N GLN A 72 13.41 6.91 5.41
CA GLN A 72 14.69 6.46 5.92
C GLN A 72 14.67 6.51 7.46
N ASN A 73 15.05 5.41 8.10
CA ASN A 73 15.38 5.42 9.53
C ASN A 73 16.83 5.90 9.67
N LEU A 74 17.05 6.88 10.55
CA LEU A 74 18.36 7.35 10.94
C LEU A 74 18.87 6.55 12.14
N ASP A 75 20.19 6.49 12.31
CA ASP A 75 20.84 5.70 13.37
C ASP A 75 20.46 6.17 14.79
N ASN A 76 20.02 7.43 14.91
CA ASN A 76 19.50 8.01 16.15
C ASN A 76 18.03 7.64 16.45
N GLY A 77 17.45 6.70 15.69
CA GLY A 77 16.06 6.25 15.85
C GLY A 77 15.01 7.18 15.23
N GLN A 78 15.42 8.29 14.61
CA GLN A 78 14.50 9.20 13.94
C GLN A 78 14.17 8.73 12.52
N ARG A 79 13.12 9.32 11.93
CA ARG A 79 12.68 9.03 10.56
C ARG A 79 12.67 10.30 9.73
N CYS A 80 13.24 10.24 8.54
CA CYS A 80 13.18 11.32 7.56
C CYS A 80 12.72 10.79 6.20
N TRP A 81 12.20 11.69 5.36
CA TRP A 81 11.91 11.38 3.97
C TRP A 81 13.17 11.61 3.14
N LYS A 82 13.61 10.59 2.42
CA LYS A 82 14.75 10.65 1.51
C LYS A 82 14.29 10.56 0.07
N LEU A 83 14.82 11.43 -0.79
CA LEU A 83 14.56 11.39 -2.22
C LEU A 83 15.32 10.23 -2.86
N ARG A 84 14.64 9.48 -3.72
CA ARG A 84 15.25 8.44 -4.53
C ARG A 84 16.00 9.08 -5.69
N ARG A 85 17.29 8.79 -5.84
CA ARG A 85 18.05 9.24 -7.00
C ARG A 85 17.57 8.48 -8.25
N VAL A 86 17.22 9.23 -9.29
CA VAL A 86 16.67 8.67 -10.55
C VAL A 86 17.78 8.43 -11.58
N ASP A 87 18.97 8.97 -11.35
CA ASP A 87 20.15 8.88 -12.22
C ASP A 87 20.95 7.56 -12.06
N GLY A 88 20.45 6.62 -11.25
CA GLY A 88 21.07 5.31 -11.02
C GLY A 88 22.35 5.35 -10.20
N ARG A 89 22.60 6.44 -9.45
CA ARG A 89 23.73 6.57 -8.53
C ARG A 89 23.28 6.40 -7.07
N ASP A 90 24.20 5.95 -6.22
CA ASP A 90 24.00 5.91 -4.77
C ASP A 90 24.24 7.28 -4.13
N ASP A 91 24.23 7.35 -2.79
CA ASP A 91 24.41 8.60 -2.05
C ASP A 91 25.78 9.22 -2.28
N ASP A 92 26.81 8.39 -2.44
CA ASP A 92 28.19 8.80 -2.70
C ASP A 92 28.42 9.20 -4.17
N GLY A 93 27.38 9.09 -5.01
CA GLY A 93 27.45 9.45 -6.43
C GLY A 93 28.07 8.35 -7.31
N THR A 94 28.28 7.16 -6.75
CA THR A 94 28.78 6.00 -7.47
C THR A 94 27.64 5.36 -8.25
N ARG A 95 27.89 4.93 -9.49
CA ARG A 95 26.88 4.22 -10.28
C ARG A 95 26.54 2.90 -9.60
N VAL A 96 25.27 2.73 -9.25
CA VAL A 96 24.76 1.48 -8.69
C VAL A 96 24.76 0.44 -9.81
N SER A 97 25.63 -0.55 -9.70
CA SER A 97 25.66 -1.70 -10.60
C SER A 97 25.15 -2.93 -9.86
N THR A 98 23.94 -3.37 -10.19
CA THR A 98 23.36 -4.61 -9.66
C THR A 98 23.90 -5.86 -10.36
N ARG A 99 24.80 -5.71 -11.35
CA ARG A 99 25.33 -6.83 -12.16
C ARG A 99 25.98 -7.91 -11.29
N GLY A 100 26.75 -7.52 -10.27
CA GLY A 100 27.40 -8.47 -9.36
C GLY A 100 26.38 -9.32 -8.58
N VAL A 101 25.40 -8.66 -7.98
CA VAL A 101 24.30 -9.32 -7.25
C VAL A 101 23.49 -10.22 -8.18
N PHE A 102 23.15 -9.74 -9.38
CA PHE A 102 22.42 -10.52 -10.38
C PHE A 102 23.18 -11.79 -10.77
N LEU A 103 24.47 -11.68 -11.07
CA LEU A 103 25.30 -12.84 -11.42
C LEU A 103 25.45 -13.82 -10.25
N GLN A 104 25.48 -13.32 -9.01
CA GLN A 104 25.50 -14.18 -7.83
C GLN A 104 24.21 -14.99 -7.71
N VAL A 105 23.04 -14.34 -7.83
CA VAL A 105 21.74 -15.04 -7.81
C VAL A 105 21.67 -16.11 -8.90
N VAL A 106 22.11 -15.80 -10.12
CA VAL A 106 22.12 -16.80 -11.21
C VAL A 106 23.03 -17.98 -10.88
N LYS A 107 24.22 -17.73 -10.31
CA LYS A 107 25.13 -18.80 -9.87
C LYS A 107 24.51 -19.65 -8.76
N ASP A 108 23.87 -19.03 -7.78
CA ASP A 108 23.23 -19.73 -6.67
C ASP A 108 22.05 -20.60 -7.17
N CYS A 109 21.30 -20.14 -8.17
CA CYS A 109 20.28 -20.94 -8.85
C CYS A 109 20.84 -22.07 -9.72
N MET A 110 22.10 -21.98 -10.14
CA MET A 110 22.80 -23.00 -10.93
C MET A 110 23.64 -23.95 -10.07
N ALA A 111 23.70 -23.73 -8.75
CA ALA A 111 24.34 -24.65 -7.81
C ALA A 111 23.47 -25.92 -7.67
N PRO A 112 24.06 -27.12 -7.69
CA PRO A 112 23.35 -28.39 -7.62
C PRO A 112 22.68 -28.64 -6.26
#